data_AF-A0A3M1R1W3-F1
#
_entry.id   AF-A0A3M1R1W3-F1
#
_cell.length_a   1.000
_cell.length_b   1.000
_cell.length_c   1.000
_cell.angle_alpha   90.00
_cell.angle_beta   90.00
_cell.angle_gamma   90.00
#
_symmetry.space_group_name_H-M   'P 1'
#
loop_
_entity.id
_entity.type
_entity.pdbx_description
1 polymer ?
#
loop_
_entity_poly.entity_id
_entity_poly.type
_entity_poly.pdbx_seq_one_letter_code
_entity_poly.pdbx_strand_id
1 'polypeptide(L)' 'MSLRTLSMTDEIHRYLVDQTLREPPLWRELRERTAELPESRMQISPEQGQFMRLLVEMVGARRALEIGTFTGYSALCIA' A
#
# COMPACT_ATOMS: atom_id res chain seq x y z
N MET A 1 -12.76 21.06 -6.75
CA MET A 1 -11.85 20.98 -5.58
C MET A 1 -12.68 21.16 -4.32
N SER A 2 -12.59 20.25 -3.35
CA SER A 2 -13.34 20.33 -2.09
C SER A 2 -12.66 21.32 -1.13
N LEU A 3 -13.45 22.20 -0.50
CA LEU A 3 -12.99 23.09 0.59
C LEU A 3 -12.92 22.38 1.96
N ARG A 4 -13.23 21.09 2.00
CA ARG A 4 -13.29 20.27 3.21
C ARG A 4 -12.23 19.19 3.15
N THR A 5 -11.36 19.18 4.16
CA THR A 5 -10.51 18.05 4.49
C THR A 5 -11.32 17.09 5.35
N LEU A 6 -11.42 15.82 4.94
CA LEU A 6 -12.09 14.79 5.73
C LEU A 6 -11.09 14.24 6.77
N SER A 7 -11.53 14.13 8.02
CA SER A 7 -10.79 13.37 9.03
C SER A 7 -10.86 11.89 8.70
N MET A 8 -9.71 11.21 8.68
CA MET A 8 -9.64 9.76 8.51
C MET A 8 -9.94 9.09 9.85
N THR A 9 -11.21 8.79 10.12
CA THR A 9 -11.59 7.97 11.28
C THR A 9 -11.42 6.48 10.96
N ASP A 10 -11.41 5.63 11.99
CA ASP A 10 -11.28 4.18 11.83
C ASP A 10 -12.43 3.59 11.00
N GLU A 11 -13.64 4.14 11.10
CA GLU A 11 -14.80 3.71 10.29
C GLU A 11 -14.62 4.04 8.81
N ILE A 12 -14.11 5.24 8.51
CA ILE A 12 -13.85 5.66 7.13
C ILE A 12 -12.68 4.86 6.54
N HIS A 13 -11.62 4.63 7.33
CA HIS A 13 -10.49 3.81 6.91
C HIS A 13 -10.92 2.38 6.61
N ARG A 14 -11.71 1.77 7.50
CA ARG A 14 -12.25 0.42 7.29
C ARG A 14 -13.13 0.36 6.04
N TYR A 15 -14.03 1.33 5.85
CA TYR A 15 -14.85 1.41 4.64
C TYR A 15 -13.98 1.50 3.38
N LEU A 16 -12.93 2.33 3.38
CA LEU A 16 -12.01 2.44 2.27
C LEU A 16 -11.34 1.10 1.95
N VAL A 17 -10.81 0.42 2.96
CA VAL A 17 -10.15 -0.88 2.79
C VAL A 17 -11.14 -1.92 2.27
N ASP A 18 -12.29 -2.09 2.93
CA ASP A 18 -13.28 -3.11 2.61
C ASP A 18 -13.88 -2.95 1.22
N GLN A 19 -14.06 -1.70 0.75
CA GLN A 19 -14.73 -1.43 -0.53
C GLN A 19 -13.78 -1.28 -1.72
N THR A 20 -12.51 -0.92 -1.49
CA THR A 20 -11.61 -0.53 -2.60
C THR A 20 -10.34 -1.36 -2.72
N LEU A 21 -9.93 -2.07 -1.66
CA LEU A 21 -8.68 -2.81 -1.69
C LEU A 21 -8.81 -4.09 -2.53
N ARG A 22 -7.92 -4.24 -3.51
CA ARG A 22 -7.79 -5.38 -4.42
C ARG A 22 -6.40 -5.96 -4.33
N GLU A 23 -6.00 -6.32 -3.11
CA GLU A 23 -4.66 -6.84 -2.81
C GLU A 23 -4.49 -8.28 -3.34
N PRO A 24 -3.50 -8.55 -4.21
CA PRO A 24 -3.15 -9.90 -4.64
C PRO A 24 -2.76 -10.82 -3.47
N PRO A 25 -3.02 -12.15 -3.55
CA PRO A 25 -2.71 -13.08 -2.46
C PRO A 25 -1.26 -13.04 -1.98
N LEU A 26 -0.29 -12.95 -2.91
CA LEU A 26 1.14 -12.88 -2.57
C LEU A 26 1.49 -11.61 -1.77
N TRP A 27 0.86 -10.49 -2.10
CA TRP A 27 1.11 -9.23 -1.39
C TRP A 27 0.58 -9.36 0.03
N ARG A 28 -0.66 -9.84 0.18
CA ARG A 28 -1.27 -10.10 1.49
C ARG A 28 -0.41 -11.00 2.36
N GLU A 29 0.05 -12.12 1.81
CA GLU A 29 0.91 -13.06 2.53
C GLU A 29 2.17 -12.38 3.05
N LEU A 30 2.86 -11.59 2.21
CA LEU A 30 4.04 -10.84 2.64
C LEU A 30 3.71 -9.84 3.75
N ARG A 31 2.61 -9.10 3.63
CA ARG A 31 2.17 -8.13 4.67
C ARG A 31 1.83 -8.80 5.98
N GLU A 32 1.14 -9.93 5.95
CA GLU A 32 0.79 -10.69 7.15
C GLU A 32 2.05 -11.24 7.83
N ARG A 33 3.01 -11.78 7.07
CA ARG A 33 4.32 -12.19 7.62
C ARG A 33 5.13 -11.03 8.20
N THR A 34 5.13 -9.88 7.53
CA THR A 34 5.84 -8.69 8.03
C THR A 34 5.20 -8.14 9.31
N ALA A 35 3.87 -8.27 9.47
CA ALA A 35 3.16 -7.83 10.67
C ALA A 35 3.60 -8.57 11.95
N GLU A 36 4.21 -9.75 11.83
CA GLU A 36 4.75 -10.52 12.94
C GLU A 36 6.10 -9.99 13.45
N LEU A 37 6.77 -9.10 12.70
CA LEU A 37 8.07 -8.55 13.07
C LEU A 37 7.93 -7.40 14.09
N PRO A 38 8.90 -7.24 15.01
CA PRO A 38 8.92 -6.10 15.94
C PRO A 38 8.89 -4.74 15.23
N GLU A 39 9.52 -4.67 14.05
CA GLU A 39 9.63 -3.46 13.23
C GLU A 39 8.54 -3.35 12.15
N SER A 40 7.43 -4.08 12.28
CA SER A 40 6.32 -4.12 11.30
C SER A 40 5.77 -2.74 10.92
N ARG A 41 5.86 -1.75 11.82
CA ARG A 41 5.46 -0.36 11.58
C ARG A 41 6.25 0.36 10.48
N MET A 42 7.37 -0.20 10.03
CA MET A 42 8.12 0.31 8.88
C MET A 42 7.43 0.01 7.54
N GLN A 43 6.46 -0.91 7.52
CA GLN A 43 5.74 -1.29 6.31
C GLN A 43 4.68 -0.24 5.93
N ILE A 44 4.51 -0.01 4.62
CA ILE A 44 3.38 0.75 4.08
C ILE A 44 2.04 -0.01 4.26
N SER A 45 0.93 0.71 4.25
CA SER A 45 -0.40 0.10 4.27
C SER A 45 -0.77 -0.50 2.90
N PRO A 46 -1.70 -1.48 2.84
CA PRO A 46 -2.03 -2.15 1.58
C PRO A 46 -2.68 -1.22 0.55
N GLU A 47 -3.50 -0.25 0.99
CA GLU A 47 -4.08 0.77 0.12
C GLU A 47 -3.01 1.73 -0.45
N GLN A 48 -1.92 1.99 0.27
CA GLN A 48 -0.77 2.72 -0.27
C GLN A 48 -0.06 1.90 -1.35
N GLY A 49 0.14 0.60 -1.15
CA GLY A 49 0.71 -0.30 -2.14
C GLY A 49 -0.11 -0.34 -3.44
N GLN A 50 -1.44 -0.46 -3.31
CA GLN A 50 -2.36 -0.38 -4.46
C GLN A 50 -2.27 0.97 -5.19
N PHE A 51 -2.18 2.07 -4.45
CA PHE A 51 -2.03 3.40 -5.05
C PHE A 51 -0.69 3.54 -5.81
N MET A 52 0.40 3.03 -5.24
CA MET A 52 1.71 3.02 -5.91
C MET A 52 1.67 2.20 -7.21
N ARG A 53 1.01 1.04 -7.21
CA ARG A 53 0.80 0.23 -8.41
C ARG A 53 0.06 1.01 -9.49
N LEU A 54 -1.03 1.69 -9.13
CA LEU A 54 -1.80 2.54 -10.05
C LEU A 54 -0.90 3.63 -10.65
N LEU A 55 -0.07 4.30 -9.85
CA LEU A 55 0.85 5.32 -10.35
C LEU A 55 1.86 4.74 -11.35
N VAL A 56 2.48 3.60 -11.03
CA VAL A 56 3.42 2.90 -11.92
C VAL A 56 2.78 2.60 -13.28
N GLU A 57 1.54 2.09 -13.28
CA GLU A 57 0.79 1.79 -14.49
C GLU A 57 0.44 3.04 -15.28
N MET A 58 -0.08 4.09 -14.62
CA MET A 58 -0.50 5.33 -15.28
C MET A 58 0.67 6.08 -15.93
N VAL A 59 1.84 6.10 -15.28
CA VAL A 59 3.03 6.77 -15.85
C VAL A 59 3.79 5.87 -16.82
N GLY A 60 3.38 4.60 -16.97
CA GLY A 60 4.04 3.63 -17.84
C GLY A 60 5.48 3.35 -17.42
N ALA A 61 5.78 3.34 -16.12
CA ALA A 61 7.14 3.15 -15.63
C ALA A 61 7.73 1.82 -16.14
N ARG A 62 9.01 1.87 -16.52
CA ARG A 62 9.80 0.70 -16.97
C ARG A 62 11.02 0.44 -16.09
N ARG A 63 11.40 1.44 -15.29
CA ARG A 63 12.49 1.40 -14.32
C ARG A 63 12.02 2.18 -13.10
N ALA A 64 12.18 1.58 -11.93
CA ALA A 64 11.88 2.20 -10.65
C ALA A 64 13.09 2.03 -9.72
N LEU A 65 13.31 3.03 -8.87
CA LEU A 65 14.30 2.98 -7.80
C LEU A 65 13.54 3.13 -6.48
N GLU A 66 13.74 2.17 -5.59
CA GLU A 66 13.23 2.24 -4.22
C GLU A 66 14.40 2.43 -3.27
N ILE A 67 14.29 3.42 -2.38
CA ILE A 67 15.26 3.69 -1.33
C ILE A 67 14.59 3.40 0.00
N GLY A 68 15.01 2.30 0.64
CA GLY A 68 14.38 1.77 1.85
C GLY A 68 13.31 0.73 1.52
N THR A 69 13.73 -0.53 1.41
CA THR A 69 12.89 -1.63 0.90
C THR A 69 12.23 -2.45 2.02
N PHE A 70 12.76 -2.38 3.24
CA PHE A 70 12.36 -3.23 4.38
C PHE A 70 12.17 -4.71 3.96
N THR A 71 10.97 -5.28 4.11
CA THR A 71 10.66 -6.66 3.71
C THR A 71 10.19 -6.79 2.26
N GLY A 72 10.14 -5.70 1.50
CA GLY A 72 9.88 -5.71 0.05
C GLY A 72 8.41 -5.62 -0.37
N TYR A 73 7.47 -5.27 0.52
CA TYR A 73 6.06 -5.14 0.15
C TYR A 73 5.83 -4.04 -0.89
N SER A 74 6.43 -2.85 -0.70
CA SER A 74 6.41 -1.75 -1.67
C SER A 74 7.08 -2.12 -3.00
N ALA A 75 8.22 -2.82 -2.94
CA ALA A 75 8.90 -3.33 -4.13
C ALA A 75 7.98 -4.24 -4.95
N LEU A 76 7.25 -5.12 -4.27
CA LEU A 76 6.31 -6.06 -4.88
C LEU A 76 5.10 -5.34 -5.50
N CYS A 77 4.66 -4.22 -4.92
CA CYS A 77 3.60 -3.39 -5.49
C CYS A 77 4.05 -2.63 -6.75
N ILE A 78 5.33 -2.26 -6.83
CA ILE A 78 5.90 -1.53 -7.97
C ILE A 78 6.24 -2.46 -9.15
N ALA A 79 6.65 -3.70 -8.86
CA ALA A 79 6.96 -4.71 -9.87
C ALA A 79 5.73 -5.13 -10.68
#